data_AF-A0A7J2U832-F1
#
_entry.id   AF-A0A7J2U832-F1
#
_cell.length_a   1.000
_cell.length_b   1.000
_cell.length_c   1.000
_cell.angle_alpha   90.00
_cell.angle_beta   90.00
_cell.angle_gamma   90.00
#
_symmetry.space_group_name_H-M   'P 1'
#
loop_
_entity.id
_entity.type
_entity.pdbx_description
1 polymer ?
#
loop_
_entity_poly.entity_id
_entity_poly.type
_entity_poly.pdbx_seq_one_letter_code
_entity_poly.pdbx_strand_id
1 'polypeptide(L)'
;MPITVITTISLLAFAISPQNFAQRIGLGVTTLMSATAFHLALLSGIPPVGYLTLADRMMLAIYAIFLYNLSASVYIMKLVDAKKTEEAQKFNKKALKILPIIIIALMITQLVL
;
A
#
# COMPACT_ATOMS: atom_id res chain seq x y z
N MET A 1 -10.58 12.02 3.44
CA MET A 1 -10.67 12.19 1.98
C MET A 1 -9.30 12.09 1.27
N PRO A 2 -8.25 12.87 1.60
CA PRO A 2 -6.98 12.82 0.86
C PRO A 2 -6.30 11.46 0.92
N ILE A 3 -6.29 10.85 2.10
CA ILE A 3 -5.66 9.55 2.32
C ILE A 3 -6.29 8.41 1.50
N THR A 4 -7.61 8.46 1.30
CA THR A 4 -8.35 7.49 0.49
C THR A 4 -7.91 7.58 -0.97
N VAL A 5 -7.71 8.80 -1.48
CA VAL A 5 -7.22 9.03 -2.85
C VAL A 5 -5.81 8.49 -3.03
N ILE A 6 -4.89 8.83 -2.11
CA ILE A 6 -3.49 8.35 -2.14
C ILE A 6 -3.44 6.83 -2.10
N THR A 7 -4.26 6.21 -1.25
CA THR A 7 -4.33 4.75 -1.14
C THR A 7 -4.81 4.13 -2.45
N THR A 8 -5.88 4.64 -3.06
CA THR A 8 -6.40 4.15 -4.34
C THR A 8 -5.35 4.26 -5.45
N ILE A 9 -4.59 5.36 -5.53
CA ILE A 9 -3.51 5.53 -6.51
C ILE A 9 -2.46 4.43 -6.34
N SER A 10 -2.10 4.09 -5.09
CA SER A 10 -1.16 3.00 -4.84
C SER A 10 -1.71 1.64 -5.31
N LEU A 11 -3.02 1.41 -5.18
CA LEU A 11 -3.64 0.17 -5.67
C LEU A 11 -3.57 0.05 -7.20
N LEU A 12 -3.60 1.17 -7.94
CA LEU A 12 -3.44 1.17 -9.39
C LEU A 12 -2.06 0.65 -9.83
N ALA A 13 -1.04 0.68 -8.96
CA ALA A 13 0.26 0.09 -9.26
C ALA A 13 0.16 -1.42 -9.59
N PHE A 14 -0.81 -2.14 -9.02
CA PHE A 14 -1.04 -3.54 -9.34
C PHE A 14 -1.66 -3.79 -10.72
N ALA A 15 -2.32 -2.77 -11.29
CA ALA A 15 -2.93 -2.84 -12.62
C ALA A 15 -1.91 -2.63 -13.76
N ILE A 16 -0.74 -2.06 -13.46
CA ILE A 16 0.37 -1.91 -14.41
C ILE A 16 0.93 -3.29 -14.75
N SER A 17 1.51 -3.50 -15.94
CA SER A 17 2.09 -4.81 -16.27
C SER A 17 3.24 -5.19 -15.31
N PRO A 18 3.41 -6.45 -14.90
CA PRO A 18 4.54 -6.94 -14.10
C PRO A 18 5.93 -6.58 -14.66
N GLN A 19 6.05 -6.45 -15.98
CA GLN A 19 7.30 -6.09 -16.66
C GLN A 19 7.68 -4.62 -16.47
N ASN A 20 6.70 -3.76 -16.17
CA ASN A 20 6.88 -2.33 -15.97
C ASN A 20 7.22 -2.02 -14.50
N PHE A 21 8.31 -2.62 -14.01
CA PHE A 21 8.70 -2.57 -12.61
C PHE A 21 9.04 -1.16 -12.13
N ALA A 22 9.79 -0.40 -12.94
CA ALA A 22 10.19 0.97 -12.60
C ALA A 22 8.97 1.87 -12.34
N GLN A 23 7.92 1.78 -13.17
CA GLN A 23 6.68 2.55 -12.95
C GLN A 23 5.94 2.09 -11.68
N ARG A 24 5.90 0.78 -11.40
CA ARG A 24 5.26 0.23 -10.20
C ARG A 24 5.91 0.72 -8.91
N ILE A 25 7.24 0.63 -8.83
CA ILE A 25 7.98 1.13 -7.66
C ILE A 25 7.89 2.65 -7.58
N GLY A 26 8.03 3.36 -8.69
CA GLY A 26 7.90 4.82 -8.72
C GLY A 26 6.56 5.29 -8.13
N LEU A 27 5.45 4.67 -8.52
CA LEU A 27 4.14 4.94 -7.93
C LEU A 27 4.07 4.54 -6.45
N GLY A 28 4.58 3.37 -6.08
CA GLY A 28 4.60 2.91 -4.69
C GLY A 28 5.36 3.86 -3.75
N VAL A 29 6.55 4.29 -4.15
CA VAL A 29 7.38 5.22 -3.38
C VAL A 29 6.74 6.61 -3.31
N THR A 30 6.24 7.12 -4.44
CA THR A 30 5.61 8.46 -4.49
C THR A 30 4.34 8.52 -3.64
N THR A 31 3.51 7.48 -3.68
CA THR A 31 2.30 7.40 -2.86
C THR A 31 2.63 7.26 -1.37
N LEU A 32 3.65 6.47 -1.02
CA LEU A 32 4.14 6.38 0.37
C LEU A 32 4.64 7.73 0.87
N MET A 33 5.47 8.43 0.09
CA MET A 33 5.99 9.76 0.43
C MET A 33 4.86 10.78 0.62
N SER A 34 3.85 10.74 -0.25
CA SER A 34 2.67 11.60 -0.15
C SER A 34 1.86 11.32 1.12
N ALA A 35 1.71 10.04 1.48
CA ALA A 35 1.02 9.64 2.69
C ALA A 35 1.78 10.04 3.96
N THR A 36 3.11 9.91 3.99
CA THR A 36 3.94 10.38 5.11
C THR A 36 3.87 11.90 5.28
N ALA A 37 3.91 12.65 4.18
CA ALA A 37 3.74 14.10 4.23
C ALA A 37 2.36 14.50 4.76
N PHE A 38 1.30 13.82 4.32
CA PHE A 38 -0.05 14.04 4.82
C PHE A 38 -0.18 13.71 6.32
N HIS A 39 0.41 12.60 6.79
CA HIS A 39 0.39 12.25 8.21
C HIS A 39 1.09 13.30 9.07
N LEU A 40 2.26 13.78 8.63
CA LEU A 40 2.99 14.83 9.32
C LEU A 40 2.19 16.14 9.39
N ALA A 41 1.54 16.53 8.29
CA ALA A 41 0.64 17.68 8.28
C ALA A 41 -0.54 17.49 9.25
N LEU A 42 -1.08 16.28 9.35
CA LEU A 42 -2.14 15.95 10.30
C LEU A 42 -1.68 16.10 11.76
N LEU A 43 -0.48 15.59 12.08
CA LEU A 43 0.12 15.67 13.41
C LEU A 43 0.43 17.12 13.82
N SER A 44 0.79 17.97 12.87
CA SER A 44 1.10 19.40 13.15
C SER A 44 -0.10 20.19 13.68
N GLY A 45 -1.33 19.73 13.40
CA GLY A 45 -2.56 20.35 13.87
C GLY A 45 -3.10 19.80 15.20
N ILE A 46 -2.46 18.78 15.78
CA ILE A 46 -2.96 18.05 16.94
C ILE A 46 -1.89 18.08 18.05
N PRO A 47 -2.22 18.44 19.31
CA PRO A 47 -1.25 18.38 20.40
C PRO A 47 -0.76 16.93 20.61
N PRO A 48 0.54 16.72 20.88
CA PRO A 48 1.09 15.39 21.03
C PRO A 48 0.48 14.69 22.26
N VAL A 49 -0.16 13.55 22.02
CA VAL A 49 -0.75 12.70 23.06
C VAL A 49 0.04 11.40 23.20
N GLY A 50 0.13 10.85 24.41
CA GLY A 50 0.89 9.63 24.71
C GLY A 50 0.22 8.32 24.27
N TYR A 51 -0.90 8.38 23.56
CA TYR A 51 -1.63 7.22 23.07
C TYR A 51 -1.88 7.33 21.55
N LEU A 52 -2.04 6.20 20.89
CA LEU A 52 -2.35 6.15 19.46
C LEU A 52 -3.77 6.67 19.20
N THR A 53 -3.88 7.79 18.50
CA THR A 53 -5.17 8.30 18.05
C THR A 53 -5.76 7.40 16.96
N LEU A 54 -7.07 7.51 16.73
CA LEU A 54 -7.72 6.79 15.62
C LEU A 54 -7.02 7.09 14.28
N ALA A 55 -6.60 8.35 14.07
CA ALA A 55 -5.90 8.76 12.86
C ALA A 55 -4.54 8.06 12.71
N ASP A 56 -3.77 7.92 13.81
CA ASP A 56 -2.48 7.23 13.79
C ASP A 56 -2.65 5.73 13.51
N ARG A 57 -3.65 5.09 14.12
CA ARG A 57 -3.94 3.68 13.88
C ARG A 57 -4.36 3.44 12.43
N MET A 58 -5.18 4.32 11.85
CA MET A 58 -5.56 4.27 10.44
C MET A 58 -4.35 4.45 9.52
N MET A 59 -3.43 5.37 9.82
CA MET A 59 -2.22 5.56 9.03
C MET A 59 -1.30 4.36 9.07
N LEU A 60 -1.12 3.72 10.24
CA LEU A 60 -0.35 2.48 10.34
C LEU A 60 -0.94 1.36 9.48
N ALA A 61 -2.27 1.22 9.42
CA ALA A 61 -2.92 0.26 8.54
C ALA A 61 -2.62 0.55 7.05
N ILE A 62 -2.61 1.83 6.66
CA ILE A 62 -2.31 2.24 5.28
C ILE A 62 -0.84 2.00 4.94
N TYR A 63 0.08 2.24 5.87
CA TYR A 63 1.49 1.87 5.69
C TYR A 63 1.69 0.37 5.53
N ALA A 64 0.92 -0.46 6.22
CA ALA A 64 0.95 -1.92 6.01
C ALA A 64 0.52 -2.29 4.58
N ILE A 65 -0.48 -1.60 4.02
CA ILE A 65 -0.92 -1.80 2.62
C ILE A 65 0.20 -1.41 1.64
N PHE A 66 0.87 -0.28 1.86
CA PHE A 66 1.99 0.14 1.00
C PHE A 66 3.19 -0.80 1.10
N LEU A 67 3.50 -1.28 2.30
CA LEU A 67 4.54 -2.29 2.50
C LEU A 67 4.23 -3.58 1.74
N TYR A 68 2.97 -4.04 1.81
CA TYR A 68 2.52 -5.18 1.02
C TYR A 68 2.64 -4.92 -0.49
N ASN A 69 2.25 -3.74 -0.97
CA ASN A 69 2.32 -3.36 -2.38
C ASN A 69 3.76 -3.38 -2.92
N LEU A 70 4.69 -2.75 -2.19
CA LEU A 70 6.11 -2.73 -2.56
C LEU A 70 6.72 -4.13 -2.49
N SER A 71 6.45 -4.89 -1.42
CA SER A 71 6.97 -6.25 -1.26
C SER A 71 6.47 -7.18 -2.36
N ALA A 72 5.18 -7.12 -2.70
CA ALA A 72 4.61 -7.88 -3.80
C ALA A 72 5.22 -7.49 -5.15
N SER A 73 5.44 -6.19 -5.39
CA SER A 73 6.07 -5.70 -6.63
C SER A 73 7.51 -6.17 -6.76
N VAL A 74 8.30 -6.15 -5.69
CA VAL A 74 9.68 -6.68 -5.66
C VAL A 74 9.69 -8.19 -5.89
N TYR A 75 8.78 -8.94 -5.26
CA TYR A 75 8.68 -10.38 -5.47
C TYR A 75 8.30 -10.74 -6.93
N ILE A 76 7.37 -10.00 -7.51
CA ILE A 76 6.97 -10.14 -8.93
C ILE A 76 8.17 -9.88 -9.84
N MET A 77 8.96 -8.84 -9.58
CA MET A 77 10.18 -8.56 -10.36
C MET A 77 11.16 -9.73 -10.30
N LYS A 78 11.42 -10.27 -9.10
CA LYS A 78 12.31 -11.42 -8.94
C LYS A 78 11.87 -12.63 -9.77
N LEU A 79 10.56 -12.86 -9.91
CA LEU A 79 10.02 -13.92 -10.77
C LEU A 79 10.17 -13.59 -12.27
N VAL A 80 9.98 -12.33 -12.65
CA VAL A 80 10.20 -11.86 -14.03
C VAL A 80 11.67 -12.03 -14.42
N ASP A 81 12.61 -11.64 -13.56
CA ASP A 81 14.06 -11.80 -13.77
C ASP A 81 14.47 -13.26 -13.87
N ALA A 82 13.80 -14.15 -13.13
CA ALA A 82 13.97 -15.60 -13.22
C ALA A 82 13.33 -16.23 -14.49
N LYS A 83 12.83 -15.41 -15.43
CA LYS A 83 12.10 -15.82 -16.64
C LYS A 83 10.80 -16.61 -16.37
N LYS A 84 10.26 -16.53 -15.15
CA LYS A 84 9.01 -17.18 -14.73
C LYS A 84 7.82 -16.24 -14.88
N THR A 85 7.64 -15.68 -16.08
CA THR A 85 6.63 -14.66 -16.37
C THR A 85 5.19 -15.14 -16.15
N GLU A 86 4.89 -16.42 -16.37
CA GLU A 86 3.58 -16.98 -16.05
C GLU A 86 3.29 -17.01 -14.55
N GLU A 87 4.27 -17.41 -13.73
CA GLU A 87 4.15 -17.41 -12.26
C GLU A 87 3.96 -15.98 -11.75
N ALA A 88 4.70 -15.01 -12.31
CA ALA A 88 4.58 -13.60 -11.98
C ALA A 88 3.17 -13.05 -12.26
N GLN A 89 2.56 -13.43 -13.40
CA GLN A 89 1.19 -13.04 -13.76
C GLN A 89 0.15 -13.67 -12.83
N LYS A 90 0.29 -14.97 -12.52
CA LYS A 90 -0.57 -15.68 -11.57
C LYS A 90 -0.49 -15.03 -10.19
N PHE A 91 0.72 -14.70 -9.74
CA PHE A 91 0.93 -14.01 -8.47
C PHE A 91 0.33 -12.61 -8.46
N ASN A 92 0.51 -11.81 -9.52
CA ASN A 92 -0.10 -10.47 -9.60
C ASN A 92 -1.64 -10.53 -9.50
N LYS A 93 -2.28 -11.47 -10.21
CA LYS A 93 -3.74 -11.68 -10.10
C LYS A 93 -4.15 -12.13 -8.70
N LYS A 94 -3.37 -13.00 -8.06
CA LYS A 94 -3.63 -13.43 -6.68
C LYS A 94 -3.46 -12.27 -5.70
N ALA A 95 -2.42 -11.45 -5.86
CA ALA A 95 -2.15 -10.28 -5.04
C ALA A 95 -3.30 -9.26 -5.13
N LEU A 96 -3.83 -9.02 -6.34
CA LEU A 96 -5.02 -8.18 -6.59
C LEU A 96 -6.27 -8.71 -5.91
N LYS A 97 -6.50 -10.03 -5.89
CA LYS A 97 -7.65 -10.64 -5.20
C LYS A 97 -7.52 -10.64 -3.68
N ILE A 98 -6.30 -10.79 -3.16
CA ILE A 98 -6.02 -10.77 -1.71
C ILE A 98 -6.10 -9.34 -1.16
N LEU A 99 -5.75 -8.35 -1.96
CA LEU A 99 -5.74 -6.95 -1.58
C LEU A 99 -7.05 -6.44 -0.92
N PRO A 100 -8.26 -6.63 -1.49
CA PRO A 100 -9.50 -6.19 -0.83
C PRO A 100 -9.74 -6.91 0.50
N ILE A 101 -9.31 -8.17 0.62
CA ILE A 101 -9.43 -8.94 1.88
C ILE A 101 -8.52 -8.30 2.95
N ILE A 102 -7.28 -7.94 2.60
CA ILE A 102 -6.36 -7.24 3.50
C ILE A 102 -6.96 -5.88 3.94
N ILE A 103 -7.53 -5.11 3.00
CA ILE A 103 -8.15 -3.82 3.32
C ILE A 103 -9.32 -4.00 4.28
N ILE A 104 -10.22 -4.94 4.01
CA ILE A 104 -11.38 -5.20 4.88
C ILE A 104 -10.93 -5.69 6.26
N ALA A 105 -9.95 -6.59 6.34
CA ALA A 105 -9.41 -7.07 7.60
C ALA A 105 -8.78 -5.93 8.43
N LEU A 106 -8.03 -5.05 7.78
CA LEU A 106 -7.45 -3.87 8.44
C LEU A 106 -8.55 -2.90 8.89
N MET A 107 -9.59 -2.65 8.09
CA MET A 107 -10.71 -1.79 8.49
C MET A 107 -11.49 -2.37 9.67
N ILE A 108 -11.75 -3.67 9.70
CA ILE A 108 -12.42 -4.34 10.83
C ILE A 108 -11.56 -4.22 12.09
N THR A 109 -10.25 -4.41 11.97
CA THR A 109 -9.32 -4.27 13.11
C THR A 109 -9.42 -2.88 13.73
N GLN A 110 -9.55 -1.83 12.92
CA GLN A 110 -9.70 -0.44 13.39
C GLN A 110 -11.07 -0.14 14.02
N LEU A 111 -12.11 -0.90 13.67
CA LEU A 111 -13.45 -0.73 14.24
C LEU A 111 -13.59 -1.41 15.61
N VAL A 112 -12.82 -2.46 15.86
CA VAL A 112 -12.90 -3.30 17.07
C VAL A 112 -11.96 -2.82 18.20
N LEU A 113 -10.91 -2.07 17.87
CA LEU A 113 -9.87 -1.56 18.79
C LEU A 113 -10.01 -0.08 19.11
#